data_AF-A0AAD5R0U3-F1
#
_entry.id   AF-A0AAD5R0U3-F1
#
_cell.length_a   1.000
_cell.length_b   1.000
_cell.length_c   1.000
_cell.angle_alpha   90.00
_cell.angle_beta   90.00
_cell.angle_gamma   90.00
#
_symmetry.space_group_name_H-M   'P 1'
#
loop_
_entity.id
_entity.type
_entity.pdbx_description
1 polymer ?
#
loop_
_entity_poly.entity_id
_entity_poly.type
_entity_poly.pdbx_seq_one_letter_code
_entity_poly.pdbx_strand_id
1 'polypeptide(L)' 'MCSRVFQASAGGKDVKILSFGDVVLYASDLQTLLPGMWVNDNIISFACEYLLSKASSKIKEQVTFAHRSE' A
#
# COMPACT_ATOMS: atom_id res chain seq x y z
N MET A 1 20.24 9.49 21.72
CA MET A 1 20.28 9.28 20.25
C MET A 1 18.87 9.42 19.73
N CYS A 2 18.51 10.58 19.17
CA CYS A 2 17.20 10.78 18.56
C CYS A 2 17.25 10.23 17.13
N SER A 3 16.67 9.05 16.93
CA SER A 3 16.45 8.47 15.62
C SER A 3 15.64 9.44 14.77
N ARG A 4 16.19 9.90 13.65
CA ARG A 4 15.45 10.57 12.58
C ARG A 4 14.53 9.53 11.92
N VAL A 5 13.46 9.17 12.62
CA VAL A 5 12.33 8.49 12.00
C VAL A 5 11.69 9.54 11.13
N PHE A 6 11.66 9.29 9.82
CA PHE A 6 11.14 10.16 8.78
C PHE A 6 9.90 10.92 9.26
N GLN A 7 10.11 12.19 9.59
CA GLN A 7 9.08 13.09 10.07
C GLN A 7 8.19 13.40 8.87
N ALA A 8 7.05 12.70 8.75
CA ALA A 8 5.97 13.15 7.90
C ALA A 8 5.64 14.57 8.36
N SER A 9 5.98 15.53 7.51
CA SER A 9 5.85 16.94 7.82
C SER A 9 4.37 17.25 7.96
N ALA A 10 3.96 17.75 9.12
CA ALA A 10 2.61 18.19 9.46
C ALA A 10 2.14 19.44 8.67
N GLY A 11 2.46 19.52 7.38
CA GLY A 11 2.16 20.66 6.50
C GLY A 11 2.79 20.61 5.11
N GLY A 12 3.48 19.52 4.73
CA GLY A 12 4.11 19.35 3.42
C GLY A 12 3.45 18.19 2.68
N LYS A 13 3.12 18.38 1.39
CA LYS A 13 2.49 17.38 0.52
C LYS A 13 3.10 16.01 0.73
N ASP A 14 2.25 15.03 1.05
CA ASP A 14 2.69 13.65 1.25
C ASP A 14 3.38 13.13 -0.01
N VAL A 15 4.52 12.49 0.17
CA VAL A 15 5.39 12.11 -0.94
C VAL A 15 4.90 10.79 -1.50
N LYS A 16 4.48 10.78 -2.76
CA LYS A 16 4.17 9.56 -3.49
C LYS A 16 5.44 8.73 -3.67
N ILE A 17 5.45 7.51 -3.16
CA ILE A 17 6.61 6.61 -3.20
C ILE A 17 6.46 5.60 -4.33
N LEU A 18 5.26 5.03 -4.50
CA LEU A 18 5.01 3.99 -5.49
C LEU A 18 3.64 4.17 -6.15
N SER A 19 3.58 3.86 -7.45
CA SER A 19 2.33 3.63 -8.17
C SER A 19 2.43 2.24 -8.77
N PHE A 20 1.50 1.34 -8.44
CA PHE A 20 1.46 0.01 -9.00
C PHE A 20 0.01 -0.32 -9.34
N GLY A 21 -0.27 -0.56 -10.63
CA GLY A 21 -1.63 -0.76 -11.10
C GLY A 21 -2.55 0.41 -10.72
N ASP A 22 -3.61 0.12 -9.98
CA ASP A 22 -4.56 1.14 -9.48
C ASP A 22 -4.20 1.68 -8.09
N VAL A 23 -3.18 1.12 -7.43
CA VAL A 23 -2.80 1.50 -6.07
C VAL A 23 -1.64 2.50 -6.06
N VAL A 24 -1.78 3.54 -5.24
CA VAL A 24 -0.74 4.54 -4.97
C VAL A 24 -0.34 4.46 -3.50
N LEU A 25 0.96 4.29 -3.24
CA LEU A 25 1.53 4.32 -1.90
C LEU A 25 2.26 5.65 -1.65
N TYR A 26 1.99 6.24 -0.50
CA TYR A 26 2.65 7.42 -0.01
C TYR A 26 3.64 7.11 1.13
N ALA A 27 4.47 8.09 1.46
CA ALA A 27 5.46 7.95 2.53
C ALA A 27 4.79 7.72 3.89
N SER A 28 3.62 8.32 4.11
CA SER A 28 2.82 8.10 5.32
C SER A 28 2.31 6.66 5.42
N ASP A 29 1.85 6.06 4.32
CA ASP A 29 1.39 4.67 4.28
C ASP A 29 2.49 3.73 4.76
N LEU A 30 3.74 3.95 4.33
CA LEU A 30 4.87 3.11 4.73
C LEU A 30 5.20 3.18 6.22
N GLN A 31 4.77 4.21 6.94
CA GLN A 31 4.93 4.26 8.40
C GLN A 31 4.04 3.22 9.09
N THR A 32 2.92 2.86 8.46
CA THR A 32 1.98 1.84 8.98
C THR A 32 2.51 0.41 8.88
N LEU A 33 3.56 0.18 8.09
CA LEU A 33 4.30 -1.09 8.02
C LEU A 33 5.25 -1.31 9.22
N LEU A 34 5.49 -0.28 10.04
CA LEU A 34 6.38 -0.41 11.18
C LEU A 34 5.76 -1.33 12.26
N PRO A 35 6.58 -2.13 12.97
CA PRO A 35 6.07 -3.03 14.00
C PRO A 35 5.24 -2.29 15.06
N GLY A 36 4.10 -2.87 15.43
CA GLY A 36 3.18 -2.30 16.42
C GLY A 36 2.16 -1.31 15.86
N MET A 37 2.21 -1.02 14.55
CA MET A 37 1.22 -0.22 13.85
C MET A 37 0.24 -1.13 13.09
N TRP A 38 -0.99 -0.66 12.90
CA TRP A 38 -1.95 -1.33 12.03
C TRP A 38 -1.69 -0.92 10.59
N VAL A 39 -1.65 -1.89 9.68
CA VAL A 39 -1.46 -1.65 8.26
C VAL A 39 -2.66 -0.91 7.66
N ASN A 40 -2.39 0.04 6.77
CA ASN A 40 -3.43 0.78 6.06
C ASN A 40 -3.97 -0.02 4.86
N ASP A 41 -5.21 0.28 4.45
CA ASP A 41 -5.91 -0.31 3.32
C ASP A 41 -5.09 -0.21 2.01
N ASN A 42 -4.39 0.90 1.79
CA ASN A 42 -3.51 1.09 0.63
C ASN A 42 -2.43 -0.01 0.53
N ILE A 43 -1.88 -0.44 1.66
CA ILE A 43 -0.85 -1.47 1.72
C ILE A 43 -1.43 -2.85 1.45
N ILE A 44 -2.62 -3.10 2.00
CA ILE A 44 -3.34 -4.35 1.77
C ILE A 44 -3.70 -4.47 0.29
N SER A 45 -4.28 -3.42 -0.31
CA SER A 45 -4.61 -3.36 -1.73
C SER A 45 -3.39 -3.59 -2.61
N PHE A 46 -2.26 -2.91 -2.31
CA PHE A 46 -1.01 -3.13 -3.03
C PHE A 46 -0.54 -4.59 -2.94
N ALA A 47 -0.55 -5.18 -1.74
CA ALA A 47 -0.12 -6.55 -1.54
C ALA A 47 -1.00 -7.54 -2.32
N CYS A 48 -2.32 -7.35 -2.29
CA CYS A 48 -3.27 -8.13 -3.06
C CYS A 48 -2.99 -8.06 -4.57
N GLU A 49 -2.82 -6.86 -5.10
CA GLU A 49 -2.56 -6.64 -6.52
C GLU A 49 -1.19 -7.19 -6.94
N TYR A 50 -0.17 -7.01 -6.11
CA TYR A 50 1.16 -7.56 -6.35
C TYR A 50 1.16 -9.10 -6.35
N LEU A 51 0.54 -9.72 -5.34
CA LEU A 51 0.41 -11.17 -5.26
C LEU A 51 -0.36 -11.73 -6.46
N LEU A 52 -1.45 -11.08 -6.85
CA LEU A 52 -2.21 -11.48 -8.03
C LEU A 52 -1.36 -11.34 -9.29
N SER A 53 -0.61 -10.25 -9.46
CA SER A 53 0.25 -10.04 -10.64
C SER A 53 1.25 -11.19 -10.84
N LYS A 54 1.78 -11.72 -9.73
CA LYS A 54 2.73 -12.85 -9.69
C LYS A 54 2.07 -14.23 -9.67
N ALA A 55 0.77 -14.31 -9.37
CA ALA A 55 0.04 -15.56 -9.31
C ALA A 55 -0.11 -16.19 -10.71
N SER A 56 -0.25 -17.52 -10.73
CA SER A 56 -0.55 -18.27 -11.95
C SER A 56 -1.91 -17.89 -12.52
N SER A 57 -2.05 -17.98 -13.85
CA SER A 57 -3.29 -17.66 -14.58
C SER A 57 -4.51 -18.39 -14.00
N LYS A 58 -4.34 -19.62 -13.52
CA LYS A 58 -5.40 -20.41 -12.88
C LYS A 58 -5.96 -19.81 -11.58
N ILE A 59 -5.15 -19.04 -10.85
CA ILE A 59 -5.57 -18.35 -9.63
C ILE A 59 -6.19 -17.01 -9.98
N LYS A 60 -5.63 -16.31 -10.98
CA LYS A 60 -6.18 -15.04 -11.48
C LYS A 60 -7.63 -15.18 -11.94
N GLU A 61 -7.98 -16.29 -12.57
CA GLU A 61 -9.34 -16.56 -13.05
C GLU A 61 -10.34 -16.89 -11.92
N GLN A 62 -9.85 -17.32 -10.75
CA GLN A 62 -10.70 -17.68 -9.60
C GLN A 62 -10.86 -16.55 -8.58
N VAL A 63 -10.12 -15.46 -8.70
CA VAL A 63 -10.11 -14.37 -7.73
C VAL A 63 -10.64 -13.10 -8.40
N THR A 64 -11.79 -12.62 -7.94
CA THR A 64 -12.35 -11.31 -8.32
C THR A 64 -12.37 -10.42 -7.09
N PHE A 65 -11.68 -9.28 -7.15
CA PHE A 65 -11.79 -8.25 -6.12
C PHE A 65 -13.07 -7.44 -6.35
N ALA A 66 -13.89 -7.31 -5.31
CA ALA A 66 -15.09 -6.48 -5.36
C ALA A 66 -14.65 -5.00 -5.30
N HIS A 67 -14.32 -4.41 -6.45
CA HIS A 67 -14.28 -2.96 -6.56
C HIS A 67 -15.73 -2.48 -6.52
N ARG A 68 -16.16 -1.94 -5.37
CA ARG A 68 -17.44 -1.26 -5.28
C ARG A 68 -17.30 0.06 -6.03
N SER A 69 -17.67 0.06 -7.31
CA SER A 69 -17.90 1.27 -8.09
C SER A 69 -19.18 1.91 -7.56
N GLU A 70 -19.07 3.06 -6.91
CA GLU A 70 -20.19 3.96 -6.62
C GLU A 70 -20.05 5.22 -7.46
#